data_AF-A0A2S8FD80-F1
#
_entry.id   AF-A0A2S8FD80-F1
#
_cell.length_a   1.000
_cell.length_b   1.000
_cell.length_c   1.000
_cell.angle_alpha   90.00
_cell.angle_beta   90.00
_cell.angle_gamma   90.00
#
_symmetry.space_group_name_H-M   'P 1'
#
loop_
_entity.id
_entity.type
_entity.pdbx_description
1 polymer ?
#
loop_
_entity_poly.entity_id
_entity_poly.type
_entity_poly.pdbx_seq_one_letter_code
_entity_poly.pdbx_strand_id
1 'polypeptide(L)' 'MAKKSKKAETVFLVCEESGDYNYTLKRKPGGEKLKLKKYCPRLRKHTWHNEKKK' A
#
# COMPACT_ATOMS: atom_id res chain seq x y z
N MET A 1 11.81 17.08 26.10
CA MET A 1 10.49 16.59 25.63
C MET A 1 10.71 15.61 24.48
N ALA A 2 10.58 14.31 24.71
CA ALA A 2 10.84 13.30 23.70
C ALA A 2 9.80 13.42 22.56
N LYS A 3 10.25 13.74 21.33
CA LYS A 3 9.40 13.75 20.15
C LYS A 3 8.84 12.34 19.95
N LYS A 4 7.58 12.14 20.35
CA LYS A 4 6.81 10.91 20.13
C LYS A 4 6.79 10.65 18.62
N SER A 5 7.67 9.78 18.14
CA SER A 5 7.78 9.44 16.73
C SER A 5 6.43 8.95 16.24
N LYS A 6 5.83 9.66 15.27
CA LYS A 6 4.55 9.30 14.68
C LYS A 6 4.58 7.82 14.27
N LYS A 7 3.69 7.02 14.88
CA LYS A 7 3.59 5.57 14.63
C LYS A 7 3.39 5.34 13.13
N ALA A 8 4.21 4.47 12.52
CA ALA A 8 4.04 4.10 11.13
C ALA A 8 2.70 3.36 10.94
N GLU A 9 1.90 3.80 9.99
CA GLU A 9 0.67 3.11 9.58
C GLU A 9 1.05 1.95 8.67
N THR A 10 0.46 0.78 8.93
CA THR A 10 0.57 -0.37 8.02
C THR A 10 -0.54 -0.26 7.00
N VAL A 11 -0.15 -0.27 5.73
CA VAL A 11 -1.05 -0.11 4.60
C VAL A 11 -0.88 -1.25 3.62
N PHE A 12 -2.00 -1.67 3.05
CA PHE A 12 -2.03 -2.77 2.10
C PHE A 12 -2.24 -2.22 0.70
N LEU A 13 -1.51 -2.74 -0.28
CA LEU A 13 -1.73 -2.42 -1.68
C LEU A 13 -2.57 -3.54 -2.29
N VAL A 14 -3.77 -3.17 -2.71
CA VAL A 14 -4.74 -4.08 -3.33
C VAL A 14 -4.69 -3.90 -4.84
N CYS A 15 -4.52 -4.99 -5.58
CA CYS A 15 -4.60 -4.98 -7.05
C CYS A 15 -6.01 -4.58 -7.49
N GLU A 16 -6.12 -3.60 -8.37
CA GLU A 16 -7.42 -3.12 -8.88
C GLU A 16 -8.14 -4.17 -9.74
N GLU A 17 -7.38 -5.00 -10.47
CA GLU A 17 -7.95 -6.01 -11.35
C GLU A 17 -8.22 -7.36 -10.66
N SER A 18 -7.35 -7.76 -9.72
CA SER A 18 -7.45 -9.07 -9.07
C SER A 18 -8.16 -9.02 -7.71
N GLY A 19 -8.27 -7.83 -7.11
CA GLY A 19 -8.79 -7.66 -5.75
C GLY A 19 -7.88 -8.21 -4.65
N ASP A 20 -6.71 -8.75 -5.01
CA ASP A 20 -5.78 -9.39 -4.08
C ASP A 20 -4.91 -8.38 -3.31
N TYR A 21 -4.66 -8.70 -2.04
CA TYR A 21 -3.70 -8.01 -1.18
C TYR A 21 -2.29 -8.49 -1.49
N ASN A 22 -1.62 -7.86 -2.47
CA ASN A 22 -0.30 -8.30 -2.92
C ASN A 22 0.86 -7.75 -2.07
N TYR A 23 0.76 -6.51 -1.58
CA TYR A 23 1.87 -5.88 -0.86
C TYR A 23 1.43 -5.23 0.43
N THR A 24 2.32 -5.25 1.42
CA THR A 24 2.16 -4.54 2.69
C THR A 24 3.30 -3.53 2.84
N LEU A 25 2.95 -2.28 3.11
CA LEU A 25 3.89 -1.18 3.30
C LEU A 25 3.69 -0.57 4.69
N LYS A 26 4.78 -0.20 5.35
CA LYS A 26 4.74 0.60 6.57
C LYS A 26 5.15 2.02 6.20
N ARG A 27 4.23 2.98 6.30
CA ARG A 27 4.52 4.39 5.98
C ARG A 27 4.23 5.32 7.15
N LYS A 28 4.86 6.49 7.15
CA LYS A 28 4.55 7.52 8.14
C LYS A 28 3.17 8.15 7.84
N PRO A 29 2.35 8.44 8.87
CA PRO A 29 1.05 9.07 8.69
C PRO A 29 1.22 10.50 8.14
N GLY A 30 0.44 10.84 7.11
CA GLY A 30 0.45 12.16 6.46
C GLY A 30 0.69 12.19 4.95
N GLY A 31 0.91 11.04 4.29
CA GLY A 31 1.02 10.99 2.83
C GLY A 31 -0.32 11.02 2.08
N GLU A 32 -0.32 11.31 0.80
CA GLU A 32 -1.49 11.14 -0.09
C GLU A 32 -1.72 9.66 -0.41
N LYS A 33 -2.91 9.28 -0.89
CA LYS A 33 -3.22 7.87 -1.23
C LYS A 33 -2.23 7.38 -2.30
N LEU A 34 -1.40 6.35 -2.00
CA LEU A 34 -0.53 5.77 -3.04
C LEU A 34 -1.35 4.92 -4.01
N LYS A 35 -1.19 5.22 -5.30
CA LYS A 35 -1.54 4.33 -6.41
C LYS A 35 -0.25 3.96 -7.13
N LEU A 36 0.15 2.69 -7.06
CA LEU A 36 1.42 2.22 -7.63
C LEU A 36 1.17 1.16 -8.69
N LYS A 37 1.95 1.22 -9.77
CA LYS A 37 1.97 0.16 -10.77
C LYS A 37 2.95 -0.93 -10.32
N LYS A 38 2.42 -2.07 -9.90
CA LYS A 38 3.20 -3.21 -9.39
C LYS A 38 2.83 -4.48 -10.13
N TYR A 39 3.74 -5.44 -10.10
CA TYR A 39 3.52 -6.74 -10.74
C TYR A 39 2.47 -7.53 -9.96
N CYS A 40 1.42 -7.98 -10.63
CA CYS A 40 0.46 -8.91 -10.04
C CYS A 40 0.81 -10.34 -10.50
N PRO A 41 1.19 -11.26 -9.57
CA PRO A 41 1.57 -12.63 -9.93
C PRO A 41 0.41 -13.44 -10.52
N ARG A 42 -0.84 -13.14 -10.14
CA ARG A 42 -2.04 -13.80 -10.68
C ARG A 42 -2.24 -13.51 -12.18
N LEU A 43 -2.13 -12.24 -12.57
CA LEU A 43 -2.35 -11.80 -13.94
C LEU A 43 -1.08 -11.77 -14.79
N ARG A 44 0.09 -12.04 -14.18
CA ARG A 44 1.42 -11.98 -14.81
C ARG A 44 1.71 -10.68 -15.55
N LYS A 45 1.14 -9.57 -15.09
CA LYS A 45 1.32 -8.23 -15.67
C LYS A 45 1.40 -7.17 -14.59
N HIS A 46 1.93 -6.00 -14.96
CA HIS A 46 1.98 -4.84 -14.08
C HIS A 46 0.64 -4.12 -14.06
N THR A 47 -0.06 -4.21 -12.93
CA THR A 47 -1.38 -3.60 -12.72
C THR A 47 -1.30 -2.47 -11.69
N TRP A 48 -2.35 -1.66 -11.65
CA TRP A 48 -2.51 -0.64 -10.64
C TRP A 48 -2.89 -1.26 -9.30
N HIS A 49 -2.18 -0.85 -8.26
CA HIS A 49 -2.47 -1.24 -6.89
C HIS A 49 -2.81 0.00 -6.06
N ASN A 50 -3.94 -0.07 -5.37
CA ASN A 50 -4.48 1.01 -4.55
C ASN A 50 -4.16 0.77 -3.07
N GLU A 51 -3.74 1.83 -2.37
CA GLU A 51 -3.55 1.82 -0.92
C GLU A 51 -4.88 1.68 -0.18
N LYS A 52 -5.00 0.60 0.61
CA LYS A 52 -6.10 0.33 1.51
C LYS A 52 -5.56 0.29 2.93
N LYS A 53 -6.02 1.23 3.75
CA LYS A 53 -5.76 1.25 5.20
C LYS A 53 -6.60 0.16 5.86
N LYS A 54 -6.07 -0.45 6.93
CA LYS A 54 -6.90 -1.18 7.88
C LYS A 54 -7.67 -0.18 8.75
#